data_AF-A0A6I3T1J7-F1
#
_entry.id   AF-A0A6I3T1J7-F1
#
_cell.length_a   1.000
_cell.length_b   1.000
_cell.length_c   1.000
_cell.angle_alpha   90.00
_cell.angle_beta   90.00
_cell.angle_gamma   90.00
#
_symmetry.space_group_name_H-M   'P 1'
#
loop_
_entity.id
_entity.type
_entity.pdbx_description
1 polymer ?
#
loop_
_entity_poly.entity_id
_entity_poly.type
_entity_poly.pdbx_seq_one_letter_code
_entity_poly.pdbx_strand_id
1 'polypeptide(L)'
;MDDQKNSGPISTGSTYWLSKFERSQLTDKANRGDKDAAFRLAQYYAFSEFDNEKEQHWLERSARAGHTAAQYNLSFLLFYKENPDIHGALYWAEMAKKNGDTKAQVLIDEICATLR
;
A
#
# COMPACT_ATOMS: atom_id res chain seq x y z
N MET A 1 9.82 29.72 -12.49
CA MET A 1 8.66 29.88 -11.59
C MET A 1 8.93 29.04 -10.38
N ASP A 2 9.37 29.75 -9.34
CA ASP A 2 9.87 29.30 -8.07
C ASP A 2 8.75 28.77 -7.18
N ASP A 3 8.99 27.68 -6.46
CA ASP A 3 8.30 27.41 -5.21
C ASP A 3 9.31 26.82 -4.22
N GLN A 4 9.84 27.71 -3.37
CA GLN A 4 10.60 27.37 -2.17
C GLN A 4 9.80 26.36 -1.33
N LYS A 5 10.31 25.13 -1.20
CA LYS A 5 9.84 24.20 -0.15
C LYS A 5 10.33 24.70 1.20
N ASN A 6 9.58 25.65 1.75
CA ASN A 6 9.66 26.09 3.13
C ASN A 6 9.43 24.90 4.07
N SER A 7 10.44 24.58 4.87
CA SER A 7 10.48 23.41 5.75
C SER A 7 9.78 23.72 7.08
N GLY A 8 8.44 23.82 7.04
CA GLY A 8 7.59 23.73 8.23
C GLY A 8 7.27 22.27 8.59
N PRO A 9 6.63 21.99 9.75
CA PRO A 9 6.26 20.62 10.12
C PRO A 9 5.41 20.01 9.00
N ILE A 10 5.92 18.95 8.39
CA ILE A 10 5.28 18.28 7.26
C ILE A 10 4.06 17.56 7.83
N SER A 11 2.86 18.12 7.62
CA SER A 11 1.61 17.41 7.89
C SER A 11 1.61 16.10 7.09
N THR A 12 1.04 15.02 7.64
CA THR A 12 0.88 13.75 6.93
C THR A 12 0.25 13.94 5.55
N GLY A 13 -0.67 14.91 5.42
CA GLY A 13 -1.26 15.30 4.15
C GLY A 13 -0.25 15.83 3.11
N SER A 14 0.74 16.62 3.51
CA SER A 14 1.78 17.10 2.59
C SER A 14 2.86 16.05 2.29
N THR A 15 3.04 15.05 3.16
CA THR A 15 3.98 13.94 2.94
C THR A 15 3.53 13.01 1.81
N TYR A 16 2.22 12.74 1.71
CA TYR A 16 1.68 11.79 0.74
C TYR A 16 1.02 12.43 -0.48
N TRP A 17 0.80 13.75 -0.45
CA TRP A 17 0.26 14.47 -1.58
C TRP A 17 1.13 14.31 -2.84
N LEU A 18 0.47 14.15 -3.97
CA LEU A 18 1.07 14.08 -5.29
C LEU A 18 0.29 14.99 -6.24
N SER A 19 1.00 15.81 -7.00
CA SER A 19 0.41 16.57 -8.11
C SER A 19 -0.07 15.65 -9.22
N LYS A 20 -0.98 16.14 -10.08
CA LYS A 20 -1.46 15.38 -11.24
C LYS A 20 -0.33 14.89 -12.13
N PHE A 21 0.73 15.69 -12.29
CA PHE A 21 1.90 15.34 -13.09
C PHE A 21 2.70 14.19 -12.45
N GLU A 22 3.01 14.27 -11.15
CA GLU A 22 3.71 13.20 -10.42
C GLU A 22 2.92 11.90 -10.44
N ARG A 23 1.59 11.97 -10.25
CA ARG A 23 0.72 10.79 -10.36
C ARG A 23 0.79 10.15 -11.73
N SER A 24 0.80 10.94 -12.80
CA SER A 24 0.93 10.42 -14.17
C SER A 24 2.27 9.69 -14.35
N GLN A 25 3.38 10.30 -13.90
CA GLN A 25 4.71 9.69 -14.01
C GLN A 25 4.82 8.38 -13.21
N LEU A 26 4.27 8.36 -11.99
CA LEU A 26 4.25 7.16 -11.16
C LEU A 26 3.36 6.08 -11.76
N THR A 27 2.24 6.47 -12.38
CA THR A 27 1.33 5.54 -13.07
C THR A 27 2.05 4.85 -14.21
N ASP A 28 2.80 5.59 -15.04
CA ASP A 28 3.58 5.01 -16.14
C ASP A 28 4.68 4.06 -15.64
N LYS A 29 5.36 4.42 -14.56
CA LYS A 29 6.38 3.54 -13.92
C LYS A 29 5.74 2.27 -13.37
N ALA A 30 4.66 2.40 -12.60
CA ALA A 30 3.93 1.28 -12.03
C ALA A 30 3.35 0.36 -13.13
N ASN A 31 2.94 0.94 -14.27
CA ASN A 31 2.51 0.18 -15.44
C ASN A 31 3.63 -0.65 -16.07
N ARG A 32 4.90 -0.22 -15.94
CA ARG A 32 6.09 -0.98 -16.34
C ARG A 32 6.59 -1.96 -15.26
N GLY A 33 5.86 -2.12 -14.16
CA GLY A 33 6.20 -3.05 -13.08
C GLY A 33 7.03 -2.44 -11.95
N ASP A 34 7.20 -1.12 -11.90
CA ASP A 34 7.87 -0.45 -10.79
C ASP A 34 7.01 -0.55 -9.52
N LYS A 35 7.45 -1.44 -8.62
CA LYS A 35 6.75 -1.77 -7.37
C LYS A 35 6.73 -0.61 -6.39
N ASP A 36 7.77 0.22 -6.37
CA ASP A 36 7.89 1.35 -5.45
C ASP A 36 7.00 2.51 -5.93
N ALA A 37 6.90 2.71 -7.25
CA ALA A 37 5.98 3.66 -7.85
C ALA A 37 4.52 3.30 -7.58
N ALA A 38 4.16 2.02 -7.73
CA ALA A 38 2.83 1.51 -7.37
C ALA A 38 2.54 1.72 -5.88
N PHE A 39 3.50 1.43 -4.99
CA PHE A 39 3.32 1.66 -3.56
C PHE A 39 3.13 3.15 -3.22
N ARG A 40 3.87 4.04 -3.88
CA ARG A 40 3.72 5.49 -3.69
C ARG A 40 2.35 6.00 -4.11
N LEU A 41 1.78 5.47 -5.19
CA LEU A 41 0.40 5.77 -5.58
C LEU A 41 -0.60 5.27 -4.53
N ALA A 42 -0.42 4.05 -4.01
CA ALA A 42 -1.26 3.53 -2.93
C ALA A 42 -1.25 4.46 -1.71
N GLN A 43 -0.07 4.91 -1.27
CA GLN A 43 0.03 5.85 -0.14
C GLN A 43 -0.69 7.18 -0.39
N TYR A 44 -0.62 7.71 -1.61
CA TYR A 44 -1.36 8.91 -1.98
C TYR A 44 -2.88 8.70 -1.86
N TYR A 45 -3.38 7.58 -2.38
CA TYR A 45 -4.82 7.29 -2.28
C TYR A 45 -5.26 6.98 -0.85
N ALA A 46 -4.40 6.37 -0.03
CA ALA A 46 -4.68 6.08 1.38
C ALA A 46 -4.72 7.34 2.26
N PHE A 47 -3.76 8.25 2.08
CA PHE A 47 -3.53 9.33 3.05
C PHE A 47 -3.85 10.74 2.54
N SER A 48 -4.13 10.91 1.25
CA SER A 48 -4.46 12.22 0.65
C SER A 48 -5.86 12.25 0.05
N GLU A 49 -6.22 11.28 -0.79
CA GLU A 49 -7.56 11.24 -1.40
C GLU A 49 -8.57 10.41 -0.59
N PHE A 50 -8.08 9.51 0.26
CA PHE A 50 -8.90 8.55 1.00
C PHE A 50 -9.78 7.69 0.07
N ASP A 51 -9.19 7.22 -1.03
CA ASP A 51 -9.82 6.37 -2.05
C ASP A 51 -9.35 4.91 -1.88
N ASN A 52 -10.13 4.14 -1.12
CA ASN A 52 -9.80 2.75 -0.77
C ASN A 52 -9.73 1.82 -1.99
N GLU A 53 -10.55 2.07 -3.02
CA GLU A 53 -10.54 1.24 -4.24
C GLU A 53 -9.23 1.43 -5.00
N LYS A 54 -8.79 2.68 -5.17
CA LYS A 54 -7.51 2.98 -5.82
C LYS A 54 -6.33 2.57 -4.95
N GLU A 55 -6.41 2.75 -3.64
CA GLU A 55 -5.40 2.22 -2.71
C GLU A 55 -5.21 0.72 -2.93
N GLN A 56 -6.29 -0.06 -2.84
CA GLN A 56 -6.23 -1.51 -3.04
C GLN A 56 -5.65 -1.86 -4.41
N HIS A 57 -6.12 -1.20 -5.47
CA HIS A 57 -5.62 -1.43 -6.84
C HIS A 57 -4.09 -1.28 -6.94
N TRP A 58 -3.55 -0.20 -6.38
CA TRP A 58 -2.11 0.07 -6.43
C TRP A 58 -1.30 -0.80 -5.47
N LEU A 59 -1.85 -1.13 -4.29
CA LEU A 59 -1.28 -2.12 -3.38
C LEU A 59 -1.15 -3.48 -4.05
N GLU A 60 -2.21 -3.96 -4.71
CA GLU A 60 -2.19 -5.23 -5.45
C GLU A 60 -1.09 -5.27 -6.52
N ARG A 61 -0.94 -4.19 -7.30
CA ARG A 61 0.12 -4.11 -8.31
C ARG A 61 1.51 -4.14 -7.68
N SER A 62 1.71 -3.37 -6.62
CA SER A 62 2.98 -3.32 -5.89
C SER A 62 3.32 -4.66 -5.21
N ALA A 63 2.32 -5.30 -4.59
CA ALA A 63 2.43 -6.58 -3.91
C ALA A 63 2.76 -7.72 -4.88
N ARG A 64 2.09 -7.76 -6.04
CA ARG A 64 2.39 -8.69 -7.15
C ARG A 64 3.81 -8.51 -7.69
N ALA A 65 4.32 -7.29 -7.69
CA ALA A 65 5.70 -6.98 -8.09
C ALA A 65 6.73 -7.20 -6.97
N GLY A 66 6.34 -7.78 -5.82
CA GLY A 66 7.24 -8.21 -4.76
C GLY A 66 7.56 -7.14 -3.71
N HIS A 67 6.78 -6.05 -3.62
CA HIS A 67 7.00 -5.04 -2.58
C HIS A 67 6.49 -5.53 -1.22
N THR A 68 7.42 -5.85 -0.32
CA THR A 68 7.14 -6.43 1.00
C THR A 68 6.10 -5.64 1.82
N ALA A 69 6.26 -4.33 1.95
CA ALA A 69 5.30 -3.52 2.71
C ALA A 69 3.94 -3.40 2.01
N ALA A 70 3.88 -3.55 0.68
CA ALA A 70 2.60 -3.55 -0.03
C ALA A 70 1.84 -4.86 0.20
N GLN A 71 2.56 -5.97 0.30
CA GLN A 71 1.98 -7.27 0.64
C GLN A 71 1.39 -7.23 2.06
N TYR A 72 2.11 -6.68 3.03
CA TYR A 72 1.59 -6.48 4.38
C TYR A 72 0.35 -5.57 4.38
N ASN A 73 0.44 -4.39 3.75
CA ASN A 73 -0.68 -3.44 3.73
C ASN A 73 -1.91 -4.01 3.00
N LEU A 74 -1.72 -4.75 1.91
CA LEU A 74 -2.82 -5.38 1.19
C LEU A 74 -3.48 -6.47 2.04
N SER A 75 -2.69 -7.27 2.75
CA SER A 75 -3.23 -8.24 3.69
C SER A 75 -4.09 -7.57 4.76
N PHE A 76 -3.57 -6.52 5.38
CA PHE A 76 -4.28 -5.74 6.39
C PHE A 76 -5.60 -5.17 5.83
N LEU A 77 -5.55 -4.57 4.64
CA LEU A 77 -6.73 -4.01 3.98
C LEU A 77 -7.80 -5.07 3.68
N LEU A 78 -7.39 -6.26 3.19
CA LEU A 78 -8.29 -7.36 2.88
C LEU A 78 -8.88 -8.03 4.13
N PHE A 79 -8.17 -7.99 5.26
CA PHE A 79 -8.62 -8.57 6.52
C PHE A 79 -9.62 -7.67 7.26
N TYR A 80 -9.41 -6.35 7.24
CA TYR A 80 -10.24 -5.40 8.00
C TYR A 80 -11.37 -4.71 7.21
N LYS A 81 -11.55 -5.02 5.92
CA LYS A 81 -12.71 -4.53 5.16
C LYS A 81 -14.02 -5.14 5.68
N GLU A 82 -15.15 -4.50 5.40
CA GLU A 82 -16.49 -4.92 5.85
C GLU A 82 -16.81 -6.38 5.48
N ASN A 83 -16.38 -6.83 4.30
CA ASN A 83 -16.47 -8.23 3.86
C ASN A 83 -15.06 -8.79 3.65
N PRO A 84 -14.40 -9.31 4.70
CA PRO A 84 -13.01 -9.75 4.64
C PRO A 84 -12.77 -10.83 3.58
N ASP A 85 -11.66 -10.72 2.87
CA ASP A 85 -11.13 -11.81 2.06
C ASP A 85 -10.02 -12.48 2.87
N ILE A 86 -10.43 -13.40 3.73
CA ILE A 86 -9.55 -14.06 4.70
C ILE A 86 -8.42 -14.84 3.99
N HIS A 87 -8.74 -15.51 2.88
CA HIS A 87 -7.74 -16.27 2.13
C HIS A 87 -6.75 -15.36 1.41
N GLY A 88 -7.25 -14.29 0.76
CA GLY A 88 -6.38 -13.28 0.15
C GLY A 88 -5.51 -12.57 1.18
N ALA A 89 -6.07 -12.23 2.33
CA ALA A 89 -5.32 -11.62 3.43
C ALA A 89 -4.20 -12.53 3.92
N LEU A 90 -4.50 -13.81 4.19
CA LEU A 90 -3.50 -14.78 4.64
C LEU A 90 -2.37 -14.94 3.61
N TYR A 91 -2.73 -15.10 2.33
CA TYR A 91 -1.76 -15.24 1.24
C TYR A 91 -0.77 -14.07 1.20
N TRP A 92 -1.27 -12.83 1.26
CA TRP A 92 -0.39 -11.66 1.20
C TRP A 92 0.44 -11.47 2.47
N ALA A 93 -0.08 -11.83 3.65
CA ALA A 93 0.70 -11.79 4.88
C ALA A 93 1.84 -12.82 4.85
N GLU A 94 1.58 -14.03 4.37
CA GLU A 94 2.61 -15.07 4.21
C GLU A 94 3.70 -14.63 3.23
N MET A 95 3.31 -13.98 2.13
CA MET A 95 4.26 -13.41 1.17
C MET A 95 5.11 -12.29 1.79
N ALA A 96 4.49 -11.39 2.58
CA ALA A 96 5.21 -10.33 3.28
C ALA A 96 6.24 -10.91 4.27
N LYS A 97 5.83 -11.90 5.07
CA LYS A 97 6.70 -12.64 6.00
C LYS A 97 7.86 -13.30 5.26
N LYS A 98 7.57 -14.00 4.16
CA LYS A 98 8.60 -14.66 3.33
C LYS A 98 9.61 -13.66 2.76
N ASN A 99 9.16 -12.44 2.45
CA ASN A 99 10.01 -11.36 1.94
C ASN A 99 10.62 -10.47 3.06
N GLY A 100 10.59 -10.94 4.32
CA GLY A 100 11.32 -10.34 5.43
C GLY A 100 10.50 -9.44 6.36
N ASP A 101 9.18 -9.29 6.15
CA ASP A 101 8.34 -8.55 7.10
C ASP A 101 7.99 -9.40 8.32
N THR A 102 8.75 -9.23 9.39
CA THR A 102 8.50 -9.96 10.65
C THR A 102 7.18 -9.56 11.31
N LYS A 103 6.64 -8.37 11.02
CA LYS A 103 5.35 -7.92 11.56
C LYS A 103 4.20 -8.71 10.98
N ALA A 104 4.35 -9.24 9.77
CA ALA A 104 3.34 -10.06 9.12
C ALA A 104 2.99 -11.33 9.93
N GLN A 105 3.87 -11.82 10.80
CA GLN A 105 3.55 -12.97 11.66
C GLN A 105 2.37 -12.68 12.60
N VAL A 106 2.33 -11.49 13.20
CA VAL A 106 1.23 -11.11 14.10
C VAL A 106 -0.10 -11.09 13.35
N LEU A 107 -0.10 -10.54 12.13
CA LEU A 107 -1.28 -10.52 11.27
C LEU A 107 -1.69 -11.93 10.83
N ILE A 108 -0.75 -12.82 10.52
CA ILE A 108 -1.02 -14.24 10.20
C ILE A 108 -1.70 -14.92 11.40
N ASP A 109 -1.19 -14.73 12.60
CA ASP A 109 -1.74 -15.34 13.81
C ASP A 109 -3.17 -14.86 14.08
N GLU A 110 -3.43 -13.57 13.88
CA GLU A 110 -4.77 -12.97 14.00
C GLU A 110 -5.74 -13.51 12.93
N ILE A 111 -5.31 -13.55 11.67
CA ILE A 111 -6.10 -14.12 10.57
C ILE A 111 -6.43 -15.59 10.86
N CYS A 112 -5.46 -16.39 11.28
CA CYS A 112 -5.67 -17.80 11.59
C CYS A 112 -6.60 -18.02 12.79
N ALA A 113 -6.65 -17.08 13.74
CA ALA A 113 -7.59 -17.15 14.86
C ALA A 113 -9.05 -16.98 14.40
N THR A 114 -9.31 -16.23 13.32
CA THR A 114 -10.66 -16.07 12.75
C THR A 114 -11.16 -17.30 11.97
N LEU A 115 -10.26 -18.20 11.60
CA LEU A 115 -10.56 -19.44 10.88
C LEU A 115 -10.83 -20.64 11.80
N ARG A 116 -10.67 -20.46 13.12
CA ARG A 116 -10.92 -21.50 14.14
C ARG A 116 -12.37 -21.50 14.58
#